data_AF-A0A2G2XB71-F1
#
_entry.id   AF-A0A2G2XB71-F1
#
_cell.length_a   1.000
_cell.length_b   1.000
_cell.length_c   1.000
_cell.angle_alpha   90.00
_cell.angle_beta   90.00
_cell.angle_gamma   90.00
#
_symmetry.space_group_name_H-M   'P 1'
#
loop_
_entity.id
_entity.type
_entity.pdbx_description
1 polymer ?
#
loop_
_entity_poly.entity_id
_entity_poly.type
_entity_poly.pdbx_seq_one_letter_code
_entity_poly.pdbx_strand_id
1 'polypeptide(L)'
;MSPLFRVEDSPNHGVLTLTACLDGGLPWFHNVWYSMRIGFVGLGNMGSRMADSLIKDGYEVAVHDINHDVMKMFSDKGILTEDSPLKVAETSDVVITMLPSSNHVLDVYTGQNGFLSGFNPLRPWLFIDSSTIDPQTSRKVSAAVSNCSLIDKKDGRKPPAMLDAPVSGGVLAAENGTLTFMVGGPEEAYTAAKHLFLSMGKNTIYCGGSGNGATAKICNNLAMAIGMLGVSEAFALGQSLGIAASTLTKIFNSSSARCWSRYPLQPGTEELL
;
A
#
# COMPACT_ATOMS: atom_id res chain seq x y z
N MET A 1 43.79 12.80 0.92
CA MET A 1 43.10 12.83 2.23
C MET A 1 41.79 12.09 2.07
N SER A 2 41.63 10.98 2.77
CA SER A 2 40.40 10.18 2.75
C SER A 2 39.28 10.96 3.45
N PRO A 3 38.07 11.07 2.88
CA PRO A 3 36.98 11.74 3.57
C PRO A 3 36.61 10.96 4.85
N LEU A 4 36.55 11.67 5.97
CA LEU A 4 36.06 11.18 7.25
C LEU A 4 34.53 11.27 7.25
N PHE A 5 33.85 10.13 7.19
CA PHE A 5 32.40 10.07 7.37
C PHE A 5 32.09 9.99 8.86
N ARG A 6 31.20 10.86 9.35
CA ARG A 6 30.71 10.84 10.72
C ARG A 6 29.22 10.50 10.70
N VAL A 7 28.84 9.45 11.43
CA VAL A 7 27.44 9.04 11.62
C VAL A 7 26.95 9.71 12.90
N GLU A 8 25.87 10.49 12.81
CA GLU A 8 25.19 11.06 13.96
C GLU A 8 23.70 10.67 13.92
N ASP A 9 23.16 10.24 15.07
CA ASP A 9 21.75 9.88 15.22
C ASP A 9 20.87 11.14 15.37
N SER A 10 19.87 11.27 14.49
CA SER A 10 18.89 12.36 14.50
C SER A 10 17.69 12.05 15.41
N PRO A 11 17.09 13.04 16.10
CA PRO A 11 15.97 12.81 17.02
C PRO A 11 14.65 12.42 16.36
N ASN A 12 14.53 12.53 15.03
CA ASN A 12 13.30 12.23 14.29
C ASN A 12 13.48 10.98 13.43
N HIS A 13 12.89 9.87 13.88
CA HIS A 13 12.55 8.68 13.09
C HIS A 13 13.63 8.18 12.11
N GLY A 14 14.69 7.55 12.62
CA GLY A 14 15.50 6.57 11.87
C GLY A 14 16.27 7.09 10.65
N VAL A 15 16.54 8.39 10.57
CA VAL A 15 17.34 8.98 9.48
C VAL A 15 18.83 8.78 9.76
N LEU A 16 19.50 7.91 8.99
CA LEU A 16 20.96 7.91 8.90
C LEU A 16 21.40 9.06 8.00
N THR A 17 21.98 10.10 8.61
CA THR A 17 22.48 11.28 7.89
C THR A 17 23.96 11.07 7.59
N LEU A 18 24.33 10.93 6.31
CA LEU A 18 25.73 10.90 5.89
C LEU A 18 26.16 12.33 5.53
N THR A 19 26.89 12.97 6.43
CA THR A 19 27.48 14.29 6.17
C THR A 19 28.86 14.11 5.53
N ALA A 20 29.00 14.47 4.25
CA ALA A 20 30.30 14.61 3.62
C ALA A 20 30.78 16.06 3.79
N CYS A 21 31.76 16.29 4.66
CA CYS A 21 32.45 17.58 4.73
C CYS A 21 33.50 17.65 3.62
N LEU A 22 33.21 18.41 2.57
CA LEU A 22 34.24 19.02 1.73
C LEU A 22 34.39 20.47 2.18
N ASP A 23 35.63 20.89 2.40
CA ASP A 23 35.99 22.19 2.97
C ASP A 23 35.22 23.35 2.31
N GLY A 24 34.36 24.02 3.10
CA GLY A 24 33.92 25.40 2.86
C GLY A 24 32.57 25.64 2.15
N GLY A 25 31.73 24.63 1.91
CA GLY A 25 30.39 24.81 1.33
C GLY A 25 29.24 24.63 2.32
N LEU A 26 28.15 25.39 2.16
CA LEU A 26 26.88 25.19 2.89
C LEU A 26 26.43 23.70 2.81
N PRO A 27 25.89 23.11 3.89
CA PRO A 27 25.49 21.71 3.90
C PRO A 27 24.31 21.48 2.96
N TRP A 28 24.50 20.62 1.96
CA TRP A 28 23.42 20.06 1.14
C TRP A 28 22.89 18.79 1.84
N PHE A 29 21.65 18.84 2.33
CA PHE A 29 20.99 17.69 2.94
C PHE A 29 20.51 16.73 1.84
N HIS A 30 21.21 15.62 1.62
CA HIS A 30 20.70 14.52 0.80
C HIS A 30 20.11 13.43 1.70
N ASN A 31 18.79 13.27 1.69
CA ASN A 31 18.12 12.15 2.34
C ASN A 31 18.38 10.85 1.54
N VAL A 32 18.96 9.83 2.17
CA VAL A 32 19.41 8.57 1.54
C VAL A 32 18.25 7.73 0.95
N TRP A 33 17.00 8.03 1.30
CA TRP A 33 15.79 7.36 0.79
C TRP A 33 15.50 7.63 -0.69
N TYR A 34 16.01 8.74 -1.25
CA TYR A 34 15.78 9.14 -2.65
C TYR A 34 16.41 8.22 -3.70
N SER A 35 17.17 7.20 -3.29
CA SER A 35 17.79 6.22 -4.19
C SER A 35 17.01 4.89 -4.31
N MET A 36 15.89 4.73 -3.59
CA MET A 36 15.07 3.51 -3.66
C MET A 36 14.04 3.63 -4.79
N ARG A 37 14.09 2.71 -5.77
CA ARG A 37 13.09 2.65 -6.83
C ARG A 37 11.92 1.78 -6.44
N ILE A 38 10.73 2.28 -6.69
CA ILE A 38 9.47 1.63 -6.36
C ILE A 38 8.76 1.22 -7.65
N GLY A 39 8.40 -0.05 -7.74
CA GLY A 39 7.49 -0.55 -8.74
C GLY A 39 6.05 -0.50 -8.24
N PHE A 40 5.10 -0.07 -9.06
CA PHE A 40 3.68 -0.05 -8.71
C PHE A 40 2.85 -0.73 -9.79
N VAL A 41 2.15 -1.81 -9.44
CA VAL A 41 1.31 -2.57 -10.37
C VAL A 41 -0.16 -2.54 -9.95
N GLY A 42 -1.02 -2.13 -10.87
CA GLY A 42 -2.45 -1.90 -10.62
C GLY A 42 -2.72 -0.44 -10.29
N LEU A 43 -3.16 0.32 -11.28
CA LEU A 43 -3.38 1.76 -11.27
C LEU A 43 -4.87 2.13 -11.35
N GLY A 44 -5.74 1.24 -10.86
CA GLY A 44 -7.17 1.53 -10.72
C GLY A 44 -7.46 2.67 -9.73
N ASN A 45 -8.72 2.79 -9.30
CA ASN A 45 -9.19 3.90 -8.44
C ASN A 45 -8.33 4.15 -7.20
N MET A 46 -7.85 3.10 -6.56
CA MET A 46 -6.97 3.21 -5.38
C MET A 46 -5.50 3.34 -5.77
N GLY A 47 -5.02 2.45 -6.64
CA GLY A 47 -3.61 2.32 -6.97
C GLY A 47 -3.00 3.55 -7.63
N SER A 48 -3.73 4.21 -8.54
CA SER A 48 -3.28 5.46 -9.17
C SER A 48 -3.00 6.57 -8.15
N ARG A 49 -3.87 6.74 -7.16
CA ARG A 49 -3.74 7.75 -6.10
C ARG A 49 -2.61 7.42 -5.12
N MET A 50 -2.43 6.14 -4.83
CA MET A 50 -1.31 5.63 -4.01
C MET A 50 0.03 5.88 -4.72
N ALA A 51 0.12 5.55 -6.02
CA ALA A 51 1.30 5.83 -6.84
C ALA A 51 1.59 7.34 -6.92
N ASP A 52 0.56 8.18 -7.16
CA ASP A 52 0.70 9.64 -7.16
C ASP A 52 1.20 10.17 -5.80
N SER A 53 0.84 9.54 -4.67
CA SER A 53 1.33 9.94 -3.34
C SER A 53 2.84 9.67 -3.19
N LEU A 54 3.30 8.51 -3.63
CA LEU A 54 4.74 8.17 -3.65
C LEU A 54 5.53 9.13 -4.57
N ILE A 55 4.98 9.44 -5.74
CA ILE A 55 5.60 10.38 -6.68
C ILE A 55 5.71 11.78 -6.06
N LYS A 56 4.65 12.26 -5.40
CA LYS A 56 4.65 13.57 -4.72
C LYS A 56 5.68 13.65 -3.59
N ASP A 57 5.92 12.53 -2.90
CA ASP A 57 6.94 12.43 -1.84
C ASP A 57 8.37 12.25 -2.40
N GLY A 58 8.52 12.19 -3.72
CA GLY A 58 9.80 12.25 -4.42
C GLY A 58 10.44 10.89 -4.72
N TYR A 59 9.72 9.78 -4.58
CA TYR A 59 10.23 8.47 -4.98
C TYR A 59 10.31 8.32 -6.50
N GLU A 60 11.31 7.59 -6.98
CA GLU A 60 11.36 7.12 -8.36
C GLU A 60 10.40 5.94 -8.52
N VAL A 61 9.32 6.14 -9.29
CA VAL A 61 8.26 5.14 -9.46
C VAL A 61 8.21 4.64 -10.90
N ALA A 62 8.29 3.32 -11.08
CA ALA A 62 7.96 2.62 -12.31
C ALA A 62 6.55 2.00 -12.18
N VAL A 63 5.67 2.21 -13.16
CA VAL A 63 4.27 1.79 -13.06
C VAL A 63 3.89 0.79 -14.16
N HIS A 64 2.92 -0.06 -13.84
CA HIS A 64 2.25 -0.93 -14.82
C HIS A 64 0.77 -1.14 -14.48
N ASP A 65 -0.06 -1.16 -15.52
CA ASP A 65 -1.46 -1.58 -15.49
C ASP A 65 -1.84 -2.18 -16.84
N ILE A 66 -2.84 -3.06 -16.85
CA ILE A 66 -3.39 -3.64 -18.08
C ILE A 66 -4.17 -2.61 -18.92
N ASN A 67 -4.61 -1.51 -18.31
CA ASN A 67 -5.35 -0.43 -18.94
C ASN A 67 -4.40 0.59 -19.59
N HIS A 68 -4.37 0.57 -20.92
CA HIS A 68 -3.54 1.47 -21.73
C HIS A 68 -3.83 2.96 -21.51
N ASP A 69 -5.08 3.35 -21.24
CA ASP A 69 -5.42 4.76 -21.03
C ASP A 69 -4.79 5.29 -19.74
N VAL A 70 -4.81 4.48 -18.68
CA VAL A 70 -4.16 4.83 -17.41
C VAL A 70 -2.64 4.86 -17.58
N MET A 71 -2.07 3.91 -18.31
CA MET A 71 -0.64 3.91 -18.63
C MET A 71 -0.24 5.18 -19.39
N LYS A 72 -1.05 5.61 -20.36
CA LYS A 72 -0.83 6.87 -21.08
C LYS A 72 -0.86 8.08 -20.15
N MET A 73 -1.79 8.13 -19.20
CA MET A 73 -1.86 9.23 -18.22
C MET A 73 -0.58 9.35 -17.38
N PHE A 74 0.04 8.24 -16.99
CA PHE A 74 1.31 8.26 -16.25
C PHE A 74 2.50 8.59 -17.16
N SER A 75 2.52 8.07 -18.38
CA SER A 75 3.55 8.40 -19.37
C SER A 75 3.55 9.89 -19.74
N ASP A 76 2.36 10.49 -19.94
CA ASP A 76 2.21 11.93 -20.23
C ASP A 76 2.72 12.82 -19.07
N LYS A 77 2.74 12.29 -17.82
CA LYS A 77 3.34 12.94 -16.64
C LYS A 77 4.87 12.75 -16.55
N GLY A 78 5.49 12.02 -17.49
CA GLY A 78 6.91 11.68 -17.47
C GLY A 78 7.29 10.57 -16.50
N ILE A 79 6.32 9.78 -16.01
CA ILE A 79 6.57 8.65 -15.12
C ILE A 79 6.96 7.43 -15.96
N LEU A 80 7.92 6.64 -15.46
CA LEU A 80 8.36 5.42 -16.14
C LEU A 80 7.22 4.40 -16.17
N THR A 81 6.82 3.99 -17.38
CA THR A 81 5.81 2.97 -17.62
C THR A 81 6.47 1.72 -18.18
N GLU A 82 6.19 0.57 -17.59
CA GLU A 82 6.74 -0.72 -18.02
C GLU A 82 5.64 -1.61 -18.65
N ASP A 83 6.04 -2.50 -19.56
CA ASP A 83 5.09 -3.30 -20.35
C ASP A 83 4.55 -4.53 -19.61
N SER A 84 5.11 -4.89 -18.45
CA SER A 84 4.66 -6.03 -17.65
C SER A 84 5.09 -5.94 -16.19
N PRO A 85 4.45 -6.72 -15.28
CA PRO A 85 4.91 -6.82 -13.89
C PRO A 85 6.37 -7.25 -13.78
N LEU A 86 6.82 -8.22 -14.59
CA LEU A 86 8.22 -8.64 -14.63
C LEU A 86 9.15 -7.46 -14.91
N LYS A 87 8.84 -6.62 -15.89
CA LYS A 87 9.65 -5.44 -16.24
C LYS A 87 9.70 -4.41 -15.11
N VAL A 88 8.58 -4.20 -14.41
CA VAL A 88 8.55 -3.39 -13.18
C VAL A 88 9.51 -3.95 -12.12
N ALA A 89 9.50 -5.27 -11.90
CA ALA A 89 10.40 -5.89 -10.91
C ALA A 89 11.88 -5.82 -11.32
N GLU A 90 12.22 -5.85 -12.61
CA GLU A 90 13.60 -5.72 -13.10
C GLU A 90 14.21 -4.34 -12.79
N THR A 91 13.40 -3.29 -12.68
CA THR A 91 13.85 -1.91 -12.47
C THR A 91 13.65 -1.41 -11.04
N SER A 92 13.01 -2.20 -10.17
CA SER A 92 12.59 -1.78 -8.82
C SER A 92 13.29 -2.51 -7.68
N ASP A 93 13.49 -1.80 -6.57
CA ASP A 93 14.05 -2.36 -5.34
C ASP A 93 12.93 -2.83 -4.37
N VAL A 94 11.75 -2.21 -4.48
CA VAL A 94 10.50 -2.61 -3.81
C VAL A 94 9.37 -2.62 -4.85
N VAL A 95 8.45 -3.57 -4.79
CA VAL A 95 7.24 -3.54 -5.63
C VAL A 95 5.97 -3.54 -4.79
N ILE A 96 4.99 -2.76 -5.20
CA ILE A 96 3.69 -2.59 -4.56
C ILE A 96 2.61 -3.01 -5.56
N THR A 97 1.63 -3.80 -5.12
CA THR A 97 0.47 -4.19 -5.92
C THR A 97 -0.83 -3.69 -5.31
N MET A 98 -1.77 -3.28 -6.16
CA MET A 98 -3.13 -2.89 -5.75
C MET A 98 -4.15 -3.38 -6.79
N LEU A 99 -4.59 -4.62 -6.61
CA LEU A 99 -5.30 -5.40 -7.63
C LEU A 99 -6.72 -5.80 -7.20
N PRO A 100 -7.62 -6.12 -8.16
CA PRO A 100 -9.03 -6.36 -7.85
C PRO A 100 -9.33 -7.68 -7.13
N SER A 101 -8.50 -8.72 -7.29
CA SER A 101 -8.79 -10.04 -6.71
C SER A 101 -7.56 -10.95 -6.57
N SER A 102 -7.73 -12.05 -5.82
CA SER A 102 -6.71 -13.08 -5.61
C SER A 102 -6.11 -13.63 -6.90
N ASN A 103 -6.92 -13.80 -7.95
CA ASN A 103 -6.45 -14.32 -9.24
C ASN A 103 -5.49 -13.34 -9.93
N HIS A 104 -5.78 -12.04 -9.86
CA HIS A 104 -4.89 -11.02 -10.41
C HIS A 104 -3.57 -10.96 -9.64
N VAL A 105 -3.61 -11.07 -8.31
CA VAL A 105 -2.38 -11.15 -7.49
C VAL A 105 -1.56 -12.38 -7.87
N LEU A 106 -2.19 -13.55 -8.00
CA LEU A 106 -1.49 -14.78 -8.42
C LEU A 106 -0.86 -14.63 -9.81
N ASP A 107 -1.55 -14.04 -10.77
CA ASP A 107 -1.02 -13.82 -12.11
C ASP A 107 0.15 -12.82 -12.12
N VAL A 108 0.02 -11.70 -11.42
CA VAL A 108 1.08 -10.68 -11.31
C VAL A 108 2.32 -11.20 -10.59
N TYR A 109 2.21 -12.14 -9.65
CA TYR A 109 3.36 -12.72 -8.99
C TYR A 109 3.93 -13.94 -9.72
N THR A 110 3.08 -14.87 -10.16
CA THR A 110 3.47 -16.22 -10.59
C THR A 110 3.10 -16.57 -12.03
N GLY A 111 2.36 -15.68 -12.72
CA GLY A 111 1.98 -15.83 -14.12
C GLY A 111 3.18 -15.68 -15.06
N GLN A 112 2.94 -15.86 -16.37
CA GLN A 112 3.99 -15.94 -17.39
C GLN A 112 4.92 -14.70 -17.41
N ASN A 113 4.36 -13.51 -17.17
CA ASN A 113 5.10 -12.24 -17.07
C ASN A 113 5.04 -11.66 -15.65
N GLY A 114 4.86 -12.52 -14.65
CA GLY A 114 4.79 -12.14 -13.26
C GLY A 114 6.17 -11.82 -12.66
N PHE A 115 6.16 -11.23 -11.47
CA PHE A 115 7.40 -10.85 -10.77
C PHE A 115 8.39 -12.00 -10.58
N LEU A 116 7.90 -13.22 -10.40
CA LEU A 116 8.72 -14.41 -10.11
C LEU A 116 9.05 -15.24 -11.37
N SER A 117 8.60 -14.83 -12.56
CA SER A 117 8.71 -15.65 -13.78
C SER A 117 10.03 -15.49 -14.55
N GLY A 118 10.71 -14.34 -14.40
CA GLY A 118 11.92 -14.05 -15.19
C GLY A 118 13.22 -14.46 -14.51
N PHE A 119 13.39 -14.15 -13.21
CA PHE A 119 14.71 -14.22 -12.57
C PHE A 119 14.69 -14.84 -11.18
N ASN A 120 15.61 -15.76 -10.96
CA ASN A 120 16.14 -16.10 -9.65
C ASN A 120 17.67 -16.07 -9.79
N PRO A 121 18.37 -15.09 -9.22
CA PRO A 121 17.89 -14.17 -8.19
C PRO A 121 17.02 -12.98 -8.65
N LEU A 122 16.15 -12.49 -7.75
CA LEU A 122 15.29 -11.32 -7.87
C LEU A 122 16.01 -10.02 -7.48
N ARG A 123 15.62 -8.91 -8.11
CA ARG A 123 16.03 -7.57 -7.70
C ARG A 123 15.24 -7.05 -6.48
N PRO A 124 13.89 -7.07 -6.48
CA PRO A 124 13.15 -6.49 -5.37
C PRO A 124 13.40 -7.30 -4.11
N TRP A 125 13.82 -6.63 -3.05
CA TRP A 125 13.98 -7.28 -1.74
C TRP A 125 12.66 -7.34 -0.97
N LEU A 126 11.70 -6.50 -1.35
CA LEU A 126 10.40 -6.39 -0.72
C LEU A 126 9.26 -6.34 -1.74
N PHE A 127 8.24 -7.13 -1.45
CA PHE A 127 6.97 -7.17 -2.15
C PHE A 127 5.87 -6.74 -1.19
N ILE A 128 5.02 -5.79 -1.60
CA ILE A 128 3.89 -5.31 -0.80
C ILE A 128 2.62 -5.53 -1.62
N ASP A 129 1.72 -6.37 -1.13
CA ASP A 129 0.39 -6.52 -1.71
C ASP A 129 -0.64 -5.77 -0.89
N SER A 130 -1.16 -4.67 -1.45
CA SER A 130 -2.20 -3.85 -0.83
C SER A 130 -3.61 -4.22 -1.28
N SER A 131 -3.75 -5.29 -2.06
CA SER A 131 -5.03 -5.81 -2.52
C SER A 131 -5.85 -6.38 -1.36
N THR A 132 -7.18 -6.33 -1.47
CA THR A 132 -8.05 -7.07 -0.55
C THR A 132 -8.30 -8.47 -1.12
N ILE A 133 -7.51 -9.45 -0.66
CA ILE A 133 -7.56 -10.84 -1.11
C ILE A 133 -7.78 -11.81 0.05
N ASP A 134 -8.03 -13.07 -0.25
CA ASP A 134 -8.12 -14.10 0.78
C ASP A 134 -6.74 -14.36 1.45
N PRO A 135 -6.70 -14.68 2.76
CA PRO A 135 -5.43 -14.86 3.49
C PRO A 135 -4.59 -16.04 2.99
N GLN A 136 -5.23 -17.05 2.37
CA GLN A 136 -4.50 -18.23 1.88
C GLN A 136 -3.70 -17.88 0.62
N THR A 137 -4.26 -17.08 -0.28
CA THR A 137 -3.53 -16.56 -1.44
C THR A 137 -2.34 -15.72 -1.00
N SER A 138 -2.52 -14.79 -0.06
CA SER A 138 -1.41 -13.99 0.51
C SER A 138 -0.30 -14.88 1.07
N ARG A 139 -0.64 -15.90 1.87
CA ARG A 139 0.34 -16.86 2.43
C ARG A 139 1.07 -17.66 1.35
N LYS A 140 0.36 -18.12 0.32
CA LYS A 140 0.96 -18.85 -0.82
C LYS A 140 1.98 -18.00 -1.56
N VAL A 141 1.63 -16.75 -1.87
CA VAL A 141 2.54 -15.82 -2.57
C VAL A 141 3.72 -15.47 -1.68
N SER A 142 3.50 -15.22 -0.39
CA SER A 142 4.58 -14.96 0.58
C SER A 142 5.58 -16.11 0.65
N ALA A 143 5.09 -17.36 0.64
CA ALA A 143 5.94 -18.54 0.58
C ALA A 143 6.71 -18.64 -0.75
N ALA A 144 6.06 -18.35 -1.89
CA ALA A 144 6.72 -18.35 -3.20
C ALA A 144 7.86 -17.31 -3.26
N VAL A 145 7.61 -16.09 -2.79
CA VAL A 145 8.61 -15.02 -2.68
C VAL A 145 9.78 -15.46 -1.78
N SER A 146 9.50 -16.05 -0.63
CA SER A 146 10.53 -16.47 0.34
C SER A 146 11.45 -17.60 -0.19
N ASN A 147 11.02 -18.34 -1.21
CA ASN A 147 11.81 -19.40 -1.85
C ASN A 147 12.79 -18.85 -2.92
N CYS A 148 12.69 -17.57 -3.27
CA CYS A 148 13.59 -16.92 -4.21
C CYS A 148 14.87 -16.41 -3.52
N SER A 149 15.88 -16.08 -4.32
CA SER A 149 17.12 -15.44 -3.88
C SER A 149 17.21 -13.99 -4.37
N LEU A 150 18.06 -13.15 -3.77
CA LEU A 150 18.33 -11.77 -4.22
C LEU A 150 19.60 -11.65 -5.08
N ILE A 151 19.65 -10.67 -6.00
CA ILE A 151 20.76 -10.51 -6.98
C ILE A 151 22.07 -10.16 -6.28
N ASP A 152 22.03 -9.26 -5.31
CA ASP A 152 23.22 -8.72 -4.63
C ASP A 152 23.64 -9.55 -3.41
N LYS A 153 23.91 -10.85 -3.62
CA LYS A 153 24.52 -11.73 -2.60
C LYS A 153 25.99 -11.40 -2.40
N LYS A 154 26.32 -10.26 -1.79
CA LYS A 154 27.68 -10.02 -1.28
C LYS A 154 27.85 -10.42 0.19
N ASP A 155 26.84 -10.24 1.05
CA ASP A 155 27.03 -10.41 2.51
C ASP A 155 25.88 -11.15 3.24
N GLY A 156 25.45 -12.32 2.74
CA GLY A 156 24.64 -13.26 3.53
C GLY A 156 23.25 -12.79 3.99
N ARG A 157 22.58 -11.89 3.25
CA ARG A 157 21.25 -11.38 3.61
C ARG A 157 20.09 -12.28 3.19
N LYS A 158 19.03 -12.17 4.00
CA LYS A 158 17.74 -12.88 4.04
C LYS A 158 17.05 -13.00 2.65
N PRO A 159 16.18 -14.01 2.43
CA PRO A 159 15.35 -14.10 1.23
C PRO A 159 14.49 -12.83 1.04
N PRO A 160 13.98 -12.57 -0.17
CA PRO A 160 13.02 -11.49 -0.36
C PRO A 160 11.82 -11.69 0.57
N ALA A 161 11.25 -10.58 1.03
CA ALA A 161 10.10 -10.59 1.92
C ALA A 161 8.84 -10.16 1.19
N MET A 162 7.69 -10.66 1.65
CA MET A 162 6.38 -10.15 1.25
C MET A 162 5.62 -9.64 2.47
N LEU A 163 4.96 -8.50 2.31
CA LEU A 163 3.97 -7.96 3.23
C LEU A 163 2.60 -7.95 2.56
N ASP A 164 1.58 -8.50 3.22
CA ASP A 164 0.19 -8.23 2.87
C ASP A 164 -0.29 -7.01 3.65
N ALA A 165 -0.54 -5.92 2.93
CA ALA A 165 -0.81 -4.59 3.47
C ALA A 165 -2.10 -3.96 2.91
N PRO A 166 -3.26 -4.64 3.01
CA PRO A 166 -4.53 -4.05 2.58
C PRO A 166 -4.85 -2.74 3.31
N VAL A 167 -5.64 -1.91 2.63
CA VAL A 167 -5.91 -0.54 3.07
C VAL A 167 -7.38 -0.29 3.44
N SER A 168 -7.62 0.72 4.26
CA SER A 168 -8.95 1.26 4.58
C SER A 168 -8.97 2.79 4.48
N GLY A 169 -10.14 3.36 4.16
CA GLY A 169 -10.36 4.80 3.99
C GLY A 169 -10.97 5.20 2.64
N GLY A 170 -10.96 4.30 1.66
CA GLY A 170 -11.54 4.55 0.33
C GLY A 170 -10.76 5.54 -0.52
N VAL A 171 -11.34 5.91 -1.66
CA VAL A 171 -10.70 6.73 -2.70
C VAL A 171 -10.26 8.10 -2.17
N LEU A 172 -11.11 8.76 -1.37
CA LEU A 172 -10.80 10.06 -0.77
C LEU A 172 -9.58 9.98 0.16
N ALA A 173 -9.44 8.91 0.94
CA ALA A 173 -8.28 8.73 1.80
C ALA A 173 -7.02 8.42 0.98
N ALA A 174 -7.14 7.67 -0.12
CA ALA A 174 -6.02 7.41 -1.03
C ALA A 174 -5.52 8.70 -1.70
N GLU A 175 -6.44 9.57 -2.13
CA GLU A 175 -6.11 10.85 -2.76
C GLU A 175 -5.37 11.81 -1.81
N ASN A 176 -5.77 11.77 -0.54
CA ASN A 176 -5.21 12.62 0.50
C ASN A 176 -3.99 12.01 1.23
N GLY A 177 -3.53 10.81 0.85
CA GLY A 177 -2.44 10.13 1.56
C GLY A 177 -2.78 9.82 3.03
N THR A 178 -4.04 9.50 3.34
CA THR A 178 -4.53 9.30 4.72
C THR A 178 -5.08 7.89 4.98
N LEU A 179 -4.75 6.93 4.11
CA LEU A 179 -5.11 5.53 4.26
C LEU A 179 -4.63 4.95 5.60
N THR A 180 -5.33 3.90 6.04
CA THR A 180 -4.88 3.03 7.13
C THR A 180 -4.47 1.68 6.54
N PHE A 181 -3.20 1.32 6.70
CA PHE A 181 -2.63 0.03 6.30
C PHE A 181 -2.73 -0.99 7.44
N MET A 182 -3.12 -2.23 7.09
CA MET A 182 -3.17 -3.38 7.99
C MET A 182 -2.15 -4.39 7.49
N VAL A 183 -1.01 -4.54 8.16
CA VAL A 183 0.18 -5.16 7.57
C VAL A 183 0.54 -6.48 8.23
N GLY A 184 0.46 -7.57 7.47
CA GLY A 184 0.98 -8.89 7.83
C GLY A 184 2.31 -9.18 7.13
N GLY A 185 3.15 -10.01 7.78
CA GLY A 185 4.42 -10.50 7.24
C GLY A 185 5.56 -10.42 8.27
N PRO A 186 6.83 -10.54 7.84
CA PRO A 186 7.98 -10.42 8.75
C PRO A 186 8.08 -9.02 9.38
N GLU A 187 8.30 -8.94 10.70
CA GLU A 187 8.33 -7.68 11.45
C GLU A 187 9.45 -6.74 11.00
N GLU A 188 10.60 -7.31 10.61
CA GLU A 188 11.72 -6.50 10.12
C GLU A 188 11.41 -5.87 8.76
N ALA A 189 10.69 -6.59 7.89
CA ALA A 189 10.22 -6.05 6.62
C ALA A 189 9.17 -4.95 6.84
N TYR A 190 8.24 -5.15 7.78
CA TYR A 190 7.27 -4.13 8.19
C TYR A 190 7.97 -2.85 8.68
N THR A 191 8.96 -3.01 9.56
CA THR A 191 9.70 -1.88 10.14
C THR A 191 10.47 -1.12 9.04
N ALA A 192 11.11 -1.84 8.13
CA ALA A 192 11.82 -1.26 7.00
C ALA A 192 10.87 -0.53 6.03
N ALA A 193 9.66 -1.04 5.81
CA ALA A 193 8.67 -0.49 4.87
C ALA A 193 7.82 0.66 5.47
N LYS A 194 7.94 0.96 6.76
CA LYS A 194 7.05 1.89 7.47
C LYS A 194 6.94 3.26 6.81
N HIS A 195 8.04 3.78 6.28
CA HIS A 195 8.08 5.07 5.59
C HIS A 195 7.26 5.06 4.28
N LEU A 196 7.24 3.95 3.55
CA LEU A 196 6.42 3.78 2.34
C LEU A 196 4.93 3.82 2.67
N PHE A 197 4.50 3.15 3.75
CA PHE A 197 3.11 3.19 4.19
C PHE A 197 2.68 4.59 4.63
N LEU A 198 3.57 5.34 5.28
CA LEU A 198 3.28 6.70 5.75
C LEU A 198 3.31 7.75 4.63
N SER A 199 3.89 7.43 3.47
CA SER A 199 3.81 8.26 2.26
C SER A 199 2.41 8.17 1.61
N MET A 200 1.78 7.00 1.68
CA MET A 200 0.45 6.76 1.09
C MET A 200 -0.69 6.82 2.13
N GLY A 201 -0.37 6.96 3.41
CA GLY A 201 -1.32 6.78 4.49
C GLY A 201 -0.96 7.50 5.78
N LYS A 202 -1.95 7.62 6.66
CA LYS A 202 -1.78 8.25 7.99
C LYS A 202 -1.45 7.24 9.07
N ASN A 203 -1.93 5.99 8.92
CA ASN A 203 -1.76 4.95 9.92
C ASN A 203 -1.27 3.66 9.28
N THR A 204 -0.45 2.93 10.03
CA THR A 204 -0.01 1.59 9.68
C THR A 204 -0.02 0.73 10.93
N ILE A 205 -0.68 -0.43 10.87
CA ILE A 205 -0.92 -1.32 11.99
C ILE A 205 -0.29 -2.67 11.66
N TYR A 206 0.65 -3.12 12.50
CA TYR A 206 1.24 -4.45 12.36
C TYR A 206 0.26 -5.51 12.86
N CYS A 207 -0.04 -6.49 12.02
CA CYS A 207 -1.01 -7.55 12.27
C CYS A 207 -0.35 -8.92 12.57
N GLY A 208 0.99 -8.98 12.64
CA GLY A 208 1.74 -10.22 12.83
C GLY A 208 2.15 -10.85 11.50
N GLY A 209 2.25 -12.19 11.46
CA GLY A 209 2.80 -12.92 10.31
C GLY A 209 1.99 -12.87 9.02
N SER A 210 2.51 -13.50 7.96
CA SER A 210 1.94 -13.46 6.61
C SER A 210 0.46 -13.86 6.55
N GLY A 211 -0.33 -13.09 5.81
CA GLY A 211 -1.77 -13.23 5.65
C GLY A 211 -2.60 -12.62 6.79
N ASN A 212 -1.99 -12.11 7.85
CA ASN A 212 -2.74 -11.50 8.94
C ASN A 212 -3.25 -10.09 8.61
N GLY A 213 -2.61 -9.35 7.72
CA GLY A 213 -3.14 -8.07 7.20
C GLY A 213 -4.41 -8.30 6.40
N ALA A 214 -4.40 -9.27 5.48
CA ALA A 214 -5.58 -9.75 4.76
C ALA A 214 -6.70 -10.21 5.71
N THR A 215 -6.34 -11.00 6.73
CA THR A 215 -7.29 -11.44 7.76
C THR A 215 -7.91 -10.26 8.52
N ALA A 216 -7.09 -9.31 8.97
CA ALA A 216 -7.54 -8.11 9.66
C ALA A 216 -8.50 -7.28 8.79
N LYS A 217 -8.19 -7.15 7.48
CA LYS A 217 -9.04 -6.44 6.54
C LYS A 217 -10.40 -7.11 6.34
N ILE A 218 -10.44 -8.44 6.22
CA ILE A 218 -11.69 -9.19 6.11
C ILE A 218 -12.54 -9.00 7.37
N CYS A 219 -11.93 -9.11 8.57
CA CYS A 219 -12.62 -8.85 9.84
C CYS A 219 -13.19 -7.41 9.89
N ASN A 220 -12.40 -6.41 9.49
CA ASN A 220 -12.83 -5.03 9.41
C ASN A 220 -14.05 -4.87 8.47
N ASN A 221 -13.97 -5.44 7.27
CA ASN A 221 -15.04 -5.31 6.29
C ASN A 221 -16.32 -6.07 6.70
N LEU A 222 -16.19 -7.22 7.36
CA LEU A 222 -17.32 -7.95 7.93
C LEU A 222 -18.04 -7.12 9.02
N ALA A 223 -17.29 -6.57 9.96
CA ALA A 223 -17.85 -5.71 11.01
C ALA A 223 -18.54 -4.47 10.42
N MET A 224 -17.92 -3.87 9.40
CA MET A 224 -18.51 -2.75 8.67
C MET A 224 -19.84 -3.14 7.99
N ALA A 225 -19.89 -4.27 7.28
CA ALA A 225 -21.09 -4.73 6.59
C ALA A 225 -22.26 -5.01 7.56
N ILE A 226 -21.99 -5.69 8.67
CA ILE A 226 -23.01 -5.93 9.71
C ILE A 226 -23.52 -4.59 10.28
N GLY A 227 -22.60 -3.65 10.54
CA GLY A 227 -22.96 -2.31 11.00
C GLY A 227 -23.78 -1.52 9.97
N MET A 228 -23.52 -1.67 8.67
CA MET A 228 -24.32 -1.07 7.60
C MET A 228 -25.74 -1.64 7.57
N LEU A 229 -25.89 -2.97 7.69
CA LEU A 229 -27.20 -3.62 7.73
C LEU A 229 -28.02 -3.15 8.93
N GLY A 230 -27.46 -3.17 10.14
CA GLY A 230 -28.18 -2.73 11.33
C GLY A 230 -28.60 -1.26 11.29
N VAL A 231 -27.76 -0.38 10.73
CA VAL A 231 -28.12 1.03 10.51
C VAL A 231 -29.25 1.16 9.48
N SER A 232 -29.18 0.41 8.38
CA SER A 232 -30.18 0.45 7.31
C SER A 232 -31.56 -0.03 7.78
N GLU A 233 -31.62 -1.13 8.53
CA GLU A 233 -32.87 -1.64 9.10
C GLU A 233 -33.46 -0.66 10.12
N ALA A 234 -32.62 -0.04 10.96
CA ALA A 234 -33.08 0.95 11.92
C ALA A 234 -33.61 2.23 11.25
N PHE A 235 -33.01 2.65 10.12
CA PHE A 235 -33.56 3.73 9.29
C PHE A 235 -34.92 3.36 8.70
N ALA A 236 -35.05 2.18 8.09
CA ALA A 236 -36.29 1.71 7.49
C ALA A 236 -37.42 1.60 8.54
N LEU A 237 -37.11 1.06 9.71
CA LEU A 237 -38.06 1.00 10.83
C LEU A 237 -38.45 2.40 11.31
N GLY A 238 -37.48 3.28 11.56
CA GLY A 238 -37.77 4.62 12.06
C GLY A 238 -38.58 5.46 11.06
N GLN A 239 -38.32 5.33 9.76
CA GLN A 239 -39.10 6.00 8.70
C GLN A 239 -40.53 5.44 8.61
N SER A 240 -40.71 4.12 8.69
CA SER A 240 -42.04 3.52 8.68
C SER A 240 -42.88 3.90 9.91
N LEU A 241 -42.23 4.20 11.03
CA LEU A 241 -42.85 4.73 12.25
C LEU A 241 -42.94 6.27 12.31
N GLY A 242 -42.62 6.97 11.21
CA GLY A 242 -42.86 8.40 11.07
C GLY A 242 -41.71 9.34 11.47
N ILE A 243 -40.50 8.81 11.72
CA ILE A 243 -39.32 9.63 12.02
C ILE A 243 -38.55 9.92 10.71
N ALA A 244 -38.32 11.21 10.42
CA ALA A 244 -37.51 11.61 9.27
C ALA A 244 -36.06 11.09 9.36
N ALA A 245 -35.50 10.64 8.23
CA ALA A 245 -34.13 10.14 8.15
C ALA A 245 -33.09 11.18 8.64
N SER A 246 -33.31 12.47 8.38
CA SER A 246 -32.43 13.54 8.90
C SER A 246 -32.42 13.60 10.44
N THR A 247 -33.55 13.32 11.08
CA THR A 247 -33.66 13.30 12.55
C THR A 247 -32.97 12.06 13.11
N LEU A 248 -33.21 10.88 12.53
CA LEU A 248 -32.51 9.65 12.90
C LEU A 248 -30.99 9.79 12.72
N THR A 249 -30.54 10.42 11.64
CA THR A 249 -29.11 10.71 11.39
C THR A 249 -28.51 11.55 12.53
N LYS A 250 -29.20 12.61 12.96
CA LYS A 250 -28.76 13.43 14.09
C LYS A 250 -28.65 12.60 15.37
N ILE A 251 -29.68 11.83 15.70
CA ILE A 251 -29.70 10.94 16.87
C ILE A 251 -28.54 9.94 16.80
N PHE A 252 -28.36 9.30 15.66
CA PHE A 252 -27.31 8.31 15.41
C PHE A 252 -25.90 8.89 15.56
N ASN A 253 -25.69 10.17 15.26
CA ASN A 253 -24.38 10.81 15.40
C ASN A 253 -24.06 11.25 16.83
N SER A 254 -25.08 11.47 17.66
CA SER A 254 -24.95 11.92 19.05
C SER A 254 -25.17 10.83 20.11
N SER A 255 -25.47 9.59 19.70
CA SER A 255 -25.86 8.51 20.62
C SER A 255 -25.06 7.22 20.36
N SER A 256 -25.27 6.20 21.21
CA SER A 256 -24.46 4.98 21.29
C SER A 256 -24.37 4.15 20.02
N ALA A 257 -25.28 4.39 19.08
CA ALA A 257 -25.22 3.67 17.83
C ALA A 257 -23.98 4.12 17.01
N ARG A 258 -23.43 5.34 17.18
CA ARG A 258 -22.40 5.99 16.32
C ARG A 258 -21.36 5.04 15.68
N CYS A 259 -21.23 5.06 14.35
CA CYS A 259 -20.39 4.19 13.52
C CYS A 259 -20.17 4.79 12.12
N TRP A 260 -19.15 4.32 11.38
CA TRP A 260 -18.77 4.86 10.07
C TRP A 260 -19.87 4.74 9.01
N SER A 261 -20.61 3.64 9.01
CA SER A 261 -21.69 3.33 8.07
C SER A 261 -22.93 4.25 8.17
N ARG A 262 -22.88 5.30 9.00
CA ARG A 262 -23.95 6.30 9.16
C ARG A 262 -23.82 7.49 8.24
N TYR A 263 -22.64 7.69 7.64
CA TYR A 263 -22.51 8.70 6.60
C TYR A 263 -23.62 8.41 5.59
N PRO A 264 -24.46 9.42 5.31
CA PRO A 264 -25.76 9.15 4.74
C PRO A 264 -25.57 8.37 3.45
N LEU A 265 -26.62 7.65 3.06
CA LEU A 265 -27.02 7.50 1.68
C LEU A 265 -26.91 8.91 1.04
N GLN A 266 -25.70 9.28 0.62
CA GLN A 266 -25.43 10.50 -0.09
C GLN A 266 -26.01 10.27 -1.48
N PRO A 267 -26.58 11.29 -2.13
CA PRO A 267 -26.80 11.20 -3.57
C PRO A 267 -25.47 10.78 -4.22
N GLY A 268 -25.42 9.58 -4.81
CA GLY A 268 -24.21 8.98 -5.38
C GLY A 268 -23.70 7.68 -4.74
N THR A 269 -24.26 7.18 -3.64
CA THR A 269 -23.94 5.82 -3.13
C THR A 269 -24.68 4.69 -3.87
N GLU A 270 -25.45 5.03 -4.91
CA GLU A 270 -26.13 4.06 -5.77
C GLU A 270 -25.16 3.24 -6.66
N GLU A 271 -23.89 3.64 -6.76
CA GLU A 271 -22.85 2.94 -7.55
C GLU A 271 -22.03 1.91 -6.74
N LEU A 272 -22.38 1.64 -5.48
CA LEU A 272 -21.66 0.68 -4.62
C LEU A 272 -22.50 -0.54 -4.18
N LEU A 273 -23.62 -0.78 -4.87
CA LEU A 273 -24.31 -2.08 -4.95
C LEU A 273 -24.18 -2.61 -6.37
#